data_AF-A0A6N6LJ86-F1
#
_entry.id   AF-A0A6N6LJ86-F1
#
_cell.length_a   1.000
_cell.length_b   1.000
_cell.length_c   1.000
_cell.angle_alpha   90.00
_cell.angle_beta   90.00
_cell.angle_gamma   90.00
#
_symmetry.space_group_name_H-M   'P 1'
#
loop_
_entity.id
_entity.type
_entity.pdbx_description
1 polymer ?
#
loop_
_entity_poly.entity_id
_entity_poly.type
_entity_poly.pdbx_seq_one_letter_code
_entity_poly.pdbx_strand_id
1 'polypeptide(L)'
;MWIDKINLSQEQIDEVFNDILANKHSVVSNPKGFVLGGQPGAGKSNLIKIVKNELEGNVIVMNGDDFRKYHPDYKNFQLQGSKVPAPKR
;
A
#
# COMPACT_ATOMS: atom_id res chain seq x y z
N MET A 1 -16.68 1.31 19.41
CA MET A 1 -17.68 1.33 18.31
C MET A 1 -17.09 1.62 16.92
N TRP A 2 -16.05 2.45 16.74
CA TRP A 2 -15.35 2.60 15.43
C TRP A 2 -13.94 2.01 15.40
N ILE A 3 -13.24 1.94 16.53
CA ILE A 3 -11.88 1.37 16.62
C ILE A 3 -11.91 -0.15 16.36
N ASP A 4 -13.00 -0.81 16.79
CA ASP A 4 -13.16 -2.27 16.70
C ASP A 4 -13.32 -2.79 15.25
N LYS A 5 -13.55 -1.89 14.27
CA LYS A 5 -13.73 -2.22 12.85
C LYS A 5 -12.47 -2.08 11.98
N ILE A 6 -11.38 -1.57 12.55
CA ILE A 6 -10.12 -1.33 11.81
C ILE A 6 -9.21 -2.57 11.85
N ASN A 7 -9.45 -3.48 12.80
CA ASN A 7 -8.60 -4.65 12.97
C ASN A 7 -8.89 -5.70 11.90
N LEU A 8 -7.90 -5.92 11.04
CA LEU A 8 -7.87 -7.08 10.16
C LEU A 8 -7.67 -8.35 11.00
N SER A 9 -8.30 -9.44 10.59
CA SER A 9 -7.95 -10.76 11.11
C SER A 9 -6.54 -11.14 10.65
N GLN A 10 -5.89 -12.06 11.36
CA GLN A 10 -4.58 -12.57 10.95
C GLN A 10 -4.63 -13.17 9.53
N GLU A 11 -5.71 -13.87 9.19
CA GLU A 11 -5.93 -14.43 7.86
C GLU A 11 -5.97 -13.34 6.77
N GLN A 12 -6.63 -12.21 7.04
CA GLN A 12 -6.64 -11.07 6.11
C GLN A 12 -5.26 -10.42 5.97
N ILE A 13 -4.49 -10.34 7.06
CA ILE A 13 -3.10 -9.85 7.02
C ILE A 13 -2.24 -10.77 6.16
N ASP A 14 -2.41 -12.08 6.31
CA ASP A 14 -1.65 -13.08 5.56
C ASP A 14 -2.02 -13.04 4.06
N GLU A 15 -3.29 -12.82 3.69
CA GLU A 15 -3.70 -12.58 2.31
C GLU A 15 -3.02 -11.34 1.71
N VAL A 16 -3.01 -10.23 2.44
CA VAL A 16 -2.33 -9.00 2.01
C VAL A 16 -0.83 -9.25 1.82
N PHE A 17 -0.21 -9.94 2.77
CA PHE A 17 1.21 -10.24 2.72
C PHE A 17 1.57 -11.14 1.54
N ASN A 18 0.73 -12.15 1.27
CA ASN A 18 0.88 -13.03 0.12
C ASN A 18 0.73 -12.27 -1.20
N ASP A 19 -0.19 -11.30 -1.32
CA ASP A 19 -0.33 -10.45 -2.52
C ASP A 19 0.92 -9.59 -2.76
N ILE A 20 1.48 -9.00 -1.69
CA ILE A 20 2.72 -8.20 -1.77
C ILE A 20 3.90 -9.08 -2.19
N LEU A 21 4.04 -10.27 -1.59
CA LEU A 21 5.16 -11.18 -1.80
C LEU A 21 4.99 -12.15 -2.98
N ALA A 22 3.83 -12.15 -3.64
CA ALA A 22 3.57 -13.01 -4.81
C ALA A 22 4.61 -12.80 -5.92
N ASN A 23 5.21 -11.62 -5.97
CA ASN A 23 6.36 -11.35 -6.82
C ASN A 23 7.64 -11.84 -6.13
N LYS A 24 8.30 -12.83 -6.74
CA LYS A 24 9.58 -13.37 -6.26
C LYS A 24 10.65 -12.28 -6.31
N HIS A 25 10.94 -11.68 -5.15
CA HIS A 25 12.09 -10.81 -4.94
C HIS A 25 13.25 -11.61 -4.35
N SER A 26 14.46 -11.28 -4.80
CA SER A 26 15.68 -11.97 -4.36
C SER A 26 16.32 -11.22 -3.19
N VAL A 27 16.73 -11.95 -2.16
CA VAL A 27 17.51 -11.38 -1.04
C VAL A 27 18.86 -10.92 -1.57
N VAL A 28 19.28 -9.71 -1.18
CA VAL A 28 20.57 -9.12 -1.56
C VAL A 28 21.42 -8.85 -0.32
N SER A 29 22.74 -8.87 -0.48
CA SER A 29 23.69 -8.67 0.62
C SER A 29 23.67 -7.26 1.22
N ASN A 30 23.29 -6.25 0.43
CA ASN A 30 23.20 -4.86 0.87
C ASN A 30 21.88 -4.22 0.40
N PRO A 31 20.78 -4.36 1.16
CA PRO A 31 19.48 -3.81 0.78
C PRO A 31 19.47 -2.29 0.82
N LYS A 32 18.72 -1.67 -0.10
CA LYS A 32 18.56 -0.21 -0.19
C LYS A 32 17.10 0.17 0.05
N GLY A 33 16.89 1.23 0.84
CA GLY A 33 15.57 1.83 1.06
C GLY A 33 15.46 3.20 0.40
N PHE A 34 14.33 3.48 -0.26
CA PHE A 34 14.05 4.76 -0.90
C PHE A 34 12.74 5.32 -0.36
N VAL A 35 12.79 6.54 0.20
CA VAL A 35 11.59 7.24 0.69
C VAL A 35 11.29 8.39 -0.28
N LEU A 36 10.09 8.38 -0.87
CA LEU A 36 9.68 9.38 -1.84
C LEU A 36 8.79 10.44 -1.19
N GLY A 37 9.18 11.71 -1.36
CA GLY A 37 8.42 12.88 -0.92
C GLY A 37 8.06 13.79 -2.10
N GLY A 38 7.05 14.63 -1.92
CA GLY A 38 6.68 15.69 -2.88
C GLY A 38 5.18 15.85 -3.05
N GLN A 39 4.77 16.99 -3.63
CA GLN A 39 3.36 17.29 -3.91
C GLN A 39 2.71 16.26 -4.87
N PRO A 40 1.37 16.09 -4.82
CA PRO A 40 0.64 15.39 -5.88
C PRO A 40 1.01 15.95 -7.26
N GLY A 41 1.22 15.08 -8.25
CA GLY A 41 1.65 15.51 -9.59
C GLY A 41 3.16 15.73 -9.77
N ALA A 42 3.99 15.71 -8.72
CA ALA A 42 5.45 15.92 -8.82
C ALA A 42 6.23 14.78 -9.54
N GLY A 43 5.56 13.78 -10.12
CA GLY A 43 6.23 12.73 -10.87
C GLY A 43 6.86 11.59 -10.05
N LYS A 44 6.47 11.41 -8.78
CA LYS A 44 6.97 10.32 -7.92
C LYS A 44 6.88 8.93 -8.56
N SER A 45 5.83 8.68 -9.35
CA SER A 45 5.66 7.42 -10.09
C SER A 45 6.76 7.17 -11.13
N ASN A 46 7.36 8.23 -11.71
CA ASN A 46 8.49 8.08 -12.62
C ASN A 46 9.77 7.70 -11.88
N LEU A 47 9.99 8.23 -10.67
CA LEU A 47 11.10 7.81 -9.81
C LEU A 47 11.01 6.32 -9.48
N ILE A 48 9.82 5.82 -9.16
CA ILE A 48 9.59 4.39 -8.94
C ILE A 48 10.00 3.56 -10.16
N LYS A 49 9.63 4.00 -11.38
CA LYS A 49 10.02 3.30 -12.62
C LYS A 49 11.53 3.28 -12.83
N ILE A 50 12.20 4.39 -12.58
CA ILE A 50 13.66 4.49 -12.71
C ILE A 50 14.36 3.54 -11.72
N VAL A 51 13.96 3.56 -10.45
CA VAL A 51 14.54 2.68 -9.42
C VAL A 51 14.28 1.21 -9.72
N LYS A 52 13.07 0.87 -10.22
CA LYS A 52 12.78 -0.50 -10.68
C LYS A 52 13.71 -0.93 -11.80
N ASN A 53 13.97 -0.06 -12.79
CA ASN A 53 14.87 -0.39 -13.89
C ASN A 53 16.33 -0.54 -13.41
N GLU A 54 16.80 0.34 -12.52
CA GLU A 54 18.17 0.30 -11.98
C GLU A 54 18.44 -0.97 -11.17
N LEU A 55 17.42 -1.47 -10.46
CA LEU A 55 17.52 -2.66 -9.62
C LEU A 55 16.94 -3.91 -10.29
N GLU A 56 16.82 -3.91 -11.62
CA GLU A 56 16.37 -5.06 -12.43
C GLU A 56 15.04 -5.67 -11.97
N GLY A 57 14.13 -4.81 -11.52
CA GLY A 57 12.82 -5.21 -10.99
C GLY A 57 12.85 -5.78 -9.57
N ASN A 58 14.03 -5.94 -8.95
CA ASN A 58 14.17 -6.45 -7.58
C ASN A 58 13.86 -5.37 -6.52
N VAL A 59 12.67 -4.77 -6.61
CA VAL A 59 12.22 -3.68 -5.74
C VAL A 59 10.78 -3.91 -5.32
N ILE A 60 10.56 -3.92 -4.01
CA ILE A 60 9.22 -3.90 -3.42
C ILE A 60 8.78 -2.43 -3.32
N VAL A 61 7.67 -2.09 -3.97
CA VAL A 61 7.07 -0.75 -3.86
C VAL A 61 6.00 -0.79 -2.79
N MET A 62 6.15 0.03 -1.76
CA MET A 62 5.15 0.18 -0.70
C MET A 62 4.44 1.53 -0.84
N ASN A 63 3.18 1.50 -1.29
CA ASN A 63 2.32 2.67 -1.37
C ASN A 63 1.14 2.51 -0.41
N GLY A 64 1.00 3.43 0.54
CA GLY A 64 -0.08 3.41 1.54
C GLY A 64 -1.48 3.38 0.91
N ASP A 65 -1.66 4.02 -0.24
CA ASP A 65 -2.96 4.08 -0.92
C ASP A 65 -3.41 2.73 -1.48
N ASP A 66 -2.46 1.89 -1.90
CA ASP A 66 -2.74 0.58 -2.48
C ASP A 66 -3.34 -0.38 -1.42
N PHE A 67 -3.10 -0.11 -0.13
CA PHE A 67 -3.61 -0.92 0.97
C PHE A 67 -5.05 -0.59 1.38
N ARG A 68 -5.60 0.54 0.92
CA ARG A 68 -6.97 0.96 1.31
C ARG A 68 -8.02 -0.07 0.92
N LYS A 69 -7.82 -0.80 -0.18
CA LYS A 69 -8.74 -1.83 -0.70
C LYS A 69 -8.91 -3.03 0.25
N TYR A 70 -7.97 -3.23 1.16
CA TYR A 70 -7.99 -4.33 2.13
C TYR A 70 -8.79 -4.02 3.39
N HIS A 71 -9.27 -2.79 3.55
CA HIS A 71 -10.17 -2.48 4.66
C HIS A 71 -11.44 -3.35 4.56
N PRO A 72 -11.92 -3.98 5.65
CA PRO A 72 -13.09 -4.88 5.61
C PRO A 72 -14.33 -4.23 4.99
N ASP A 73 -14.58 -2.97 5.33
CA ASP A 73 -15.70 -2.17 4.82
C ASP A 73 -15.39 -1.35 3.54
N TYR A 74 -14.30 -1.63 2.80
CA TYR A 74 -13.88 -0.81 1.64
C TYR A 74 -15.01 -0.59 0.62
N LYS A 75 -15.74 -1.67 0.27
CA LYS A 75 -16.87 -1.59 -0.68
C LYS A 75 -18.01 -0.71 -0.16
N ASN A 76 -18.31 -0.78 1.13
CA ASN A 76 -19.35 0.02 1.76
C ASN A 76 -19.00 1.51 1.66
N PHE A 77 -17.74 1.88 1.90
CA PHE A 77 -17.27 3.26 1.73
C PHE A 77 -17.34 3.73 0.28
N GLN A 78 -17.01 2.86 -0.67
CA GLN A 78 -17.07 3.20 -2.10
C GLN A 78 -18.51 3.46 -2.56
N LEU A 79 -19.48 2.68 -2.07
CA LEU A 79 -20.90 2.79 -2.41
C LEU A 79 -21.59 3.97 -1.71
N GLN A 80 -21.17 4.31 -0.49
CA GLN A 80 -21.77 5.42 0.28
C GLN A 80 -21.27 6.80 -0.18
N GLY A 81 -20.16 6.86 -0.93
CA GLY A 81 -19.56 8.11 -1.39
C GLY A 81 -19.21 9.06 -0.25
N SER A 82 -19.24 10.38 -0.49
CA SER A 82 -18.90 11.43 0.49
C SER A 82 -19.87 11.55 1.69
N LYS A 83 -20.86 10.64 1.82
CA LYS A 83 -21.85 10.68 2.92
C LYS A 83 -21.35 10.05 4.22
N VAL A 84 -20.17 9.42 4.21
CA VAL A 84 -19.53 8.94 5.45
C VAL A 84 -18.87 10.15 6.13
N PRO A 85 -19.32 10.55 7.34
CA PRO A 85 -18.72 11.68 8.03
C PRO A 85 -17.25 11.38 8.32
N ALA A 86 -16.38 12.35 8.06
CA ALA A 86 -14.96 12.27 8.43
C ALA A 86 -14.85 11.92 9.92
N PRO A 87 -13.90 11.04 10.31
CA PRO A 87 -13.73 10.68 11.71
C PRO A 87 -13.53 11.95 12.52
N LYS A 88 -14.44 12.22 13.45
CA LYS A 88 -14.29 13.32 14.40
C LYS A 88 -13.10 12.94 15.30
N ARG A 89 -12.08 13.80 15.29
CA ARG A 89 -10.95 13.74 16.22
C ARG A 89 -11.43 13.79 17.67
#